data_AF-A0AAF0XI71-F1
#
_entry.id   AF-A0AAF0XI71-F1
#
_cell.length_a   1.000
_cell.length_b   1.000
_cell.length_c   1.000
_cell.angle_alpha   90.00
_cell.angle_beta   90.00
_cell.angle_gamma   90.00
#
_symmetry.space_group_name_H-M   'P 1'
#
loop_
_entity.id
_entity.type
_entity.pdbx_description
1 polymer ?
#
loop_
_entity_poly.entity_id
_entity_poly.type
_entity_poly.pdbx_seq_one_letter_code
_entity_poly.pdbx_strand_id
1 'polypeptide(L)'
;MASFAISSSFINQEDVGFRCFTPKCCKRISKRIVSVMAPQQSQRTPSTTGSVKTGMTMTEKILARASEKSQLRPGENVWVDVDILMTHDVCGPSSFDVFKKEFGQNAKVWDREKIVIIPDHYIFTKDERANRNVDILRDYCTEQDIKYFYDIKDLGNFKANPDYKGVCHVALAQEGHCRPGEVLLGTDSHTCTAGAFGQFATGIGITDAGFVLGTGKLLLKVPPTLRFVMDGEMPDYLLAKDLILQIIGEISVSGATYKSMEFVGSTVESLSMEERMTLCNMVIEAGGKNGVIPADATTYKYLEDKTSLPYEPLYSDEQARFLSEYRFDISKLEPLVAKPHSPDNRALARECKDVKIDRVYIGSCTGGKTEDFIAAAKVFLASGKKVKVPTFLVPATQKVWIDVYSLPVPGSGGKTCSQIFEEAGCDTPASPNCGACLGGPKDTYARMNEAQVCVSTTNRNFHGRMGHKDGQIYLASPYTAAASALTGYVADPREFLQ
;
A
#
# COMPACT_ATOMS: atom_id res chain seq x y z
N MET A 1 -2.55 -45.43 41.02
CA MET A 1 -3.27 -45.84 42.25
C MET A 1 -3.93 -44.59 42.82
N ALA A 2 -5.23 -44.41 43.04
CA ALA A 2 -6.47 -45.17 42.90
C ALA A 2 -7.56 -44.07 42.62
N SER A 3 -8.43 -44.14 41.61
CA SER A 3 -9.66 -44.93 41.40
C SER A 3 -10.83 -44.66 42.37
N PHE A 4 -12.03 -44.78 41.79
CA PHE A 4 -13.42 -44.80 42.30
C PHE A 4 -14.25 -43.50 42.22
N ALA A 5 -15.56 -43.51 41.92
CA ALA A 5 -16.45 -44.20 40.97
C ALA A 5 -17.88 -43.69 41.22
N ILE A 6 -18.63 -43.41 40.13
CA ILE A 6 -20.05 -43.71 39.83
C ILE A 6 -21.09 -43.75 40.98
N SER A 7 -22.22 -43.05 40.84
CA SER A 7 -23.56 -43.69 40.85
C SER A 7 -24.71 -42.78 40.35
N SER A 8 -25.68 -43.46 39.75
CA SER A 8 -26.95 -43.01 39.16
C SER A 8 -28.08 -43.85 39.74
N SER A 9 -29.30 -43.31 39.93
CA SER A 9 -30.61 -44.02 39.94
C SER A 9 -31.72 -42.99 40.25
N PHE A 10 -32.77 -42.80 39.43
CA PHE A 10 -33.97 -43.61 39.11
C PHE A 10 -34.99 -43.75 40.25
N ILE A 11 -36.26 -43.38 39.97
CA ILE A 11 -37.59 -43.83 40.50
C ILE A 11 -38.65 -42.89 39.86
N ASN A 12 -39.90 -43.22 39.52
CA ASN A 12 -40.58 -44.39 38.93
C ASN A 12 -42.00 -43.93 38.50
N GLN A 13 -42.67 -44.73 37.64
CA GLN A 13 -43.97 -44.53 36.98
C GLN A 13 -45.24 -44.67 37.87
N GLU A 14 -46.38 -44.23 37.29
CA GLU A 14 -47.79 -44.76 37.30
C GLU A 14 -48.82 -43.59 37.41
N ASP A 15 -50.00 -43.51 36.77
CA ASP A 15 -50.84 -44.53 36.12
C ASP A 15 -51.95 -43.91 35.21
N VAL A 16 -52.67 -44.83 34.53
CA VAL A 16 -53.57 -44.77 33.36
C VAL A 16 -54.93 -44.02 33.48
N GLY A 17 -55.46 -43.53 32.34
CA GLY A 17 -56.89 -43.20 32.18
C GLY A 17 -57.36 -42.87 30.75
N PHE A 18 -57.86 -43.87 30.01
CA PHE A 18 -58.50 -43.75 28.68
C PHE A 18 -59.99 -43.38 28.79
N ARG A 19 -60.49 -42.42 27.98
CA ARG A 19 -61.85 -42.45 27.39
C ARG A 19 -61.91 -41.75 26.03
N CYS A 20 -62.59 -42.40 25.10
CA CYS A 20 -62.78 -42.07 23.68
C CYS A 20 -64.17 -41.45 23.47
N PHE A 21 -64.31 -40.42 22.61
CA PHE A 21 -65.55 -40.12 21.86
C PHE A 21 -65.27 -39.23 20.62
N THR A 22 -65.46 -39.85 19.45
CA THR A 22 -65.91 -39.43 18.09
C THR A 22 -65.80 -37.99 17.53
N PRO A 23 -65.78 -37.85 16.17
CA PRO A 23 -65.08 -36.79 15.47
C PRO A 23 -66.00 -35.67 14.96
N LYS A 24 -65.46 -34.45 14.83
CA LYS A 24 -65.98 -33.43 13.92
C LYS A 24 -64.93 -32.34 13.66
N CYS A 25 -64.98 -31.84 12.42
CA CYS A 25 -64.44 -30.58 11.91
C CYS A 25 -63.06 -30.60 11.24
N CYS A 26 -63.07 -30.78 9.92
CA CYS A 26 -62.11 -30.14 9.02
C CYS A 26 -62.28 -28.61 9.10
N LYS A 27 -61.26 -27.90 9.61
CA LYS A 27 -60.99 -26.51 9.26
C LYS A 27 -59.47 -26.30 9.12
N ARG A 28 -59.08 -25.80 7.95
CA ARG A 28 -57.72 -25.30 7.63
C ARG A 28 -57.26 -24.32 8.70
N ILE A 29 -56.15 -24.61 9.36
CA ILE A 29 -55.41 -23.65 10.18
C ILE A 29 -54.29 -23.08 9.30
N SER A 30 -54.44 -21.79 8.98
CA SER A 30 -53.40 -20.93 8.41
C SER A 30 -52.23 -20.87 9.39
N LYS A 31 -51.02 -21.17 8.92
CA LYS A 31 -49.78 -20.86 9.66
C LYS A 31 -49.62 -19.33 9.67
N ARG A 32 -49.96 -18.69 10.80
CA ARG A 32 -49.48 -17.33 11.10
C ARG A 32 -47.98 -17.41 11.33
N ILE A 33 -47.20 -16.99 10.34
CA ILE A 33 -45.81 -16.61 10.54
C ILE A 33 -45.85 -15.30 11.32
N VAL A 34 -45.40 -15.32 12.58
CA VAL A 34 -45.16 -14.09 13.34
C VAL A 34 -43.76 -13.63 12.95
N SER A 35 -43.71 -12.73 11.96
CA SER A 35 -42.52 -11.94 11.67
C SER A 35 -42.27 -11.02 12.87
N VAL A 36 -41.15 -11.22 13.56
CA VAL A 36 -40.62 -10.22 14.48
C VAL A 36 -40.01 -9.14 13.59
N MET A 37 -40.77 -8.09 13.33
CA MET A 37 -40.28 -6.93 12.60
C MET A 37 -39.18 -6.27 13.45
N ALA A 38 -37.96 -6.23 12.90
CA ALA A 38 -36.95 -5.29 13.38
C ALA A 38 -37.53 -3.87 13.34
N PRO A 39 -37.24 -3.00 14.33
CA PRO A 39 -37.72 -1.64 14.31
C PRO A 39 -37.31 -0.98 13.00
N GLN A 40 -38.28 -0.38 12.30
CA GLN A 40 -38.01 0.40 11.09
C GLN A 40 -36.94 1.44 11.43
N GLN A 41 -35.74 1.27 10.88
CA GLN A 41 -34.77 2.35 10.81
C GLN A 41 -35.47 3.48 10.07
N SER A 42 -35.68 4.60 10.76
CA SER A 42 -36.12 5.83 10.10
C SER A 42 -35.10 6.11 8.98
N GLN A 43 -35.54 6.09 7.72
CA GLN A 43 -34.77 6.67 6.65
C GLN A 43 -34.61 8.16 6.98
N ARG A 44 -33.50 8.51 7.64
CA ARG A 44 -33.10 9.90 7.78
C ARG A 44 -32.68 10.35 6.39
N THR A 45 -33.52 11.19 5.81
CA THR A 45 -33.15 12.05 4.68
C THR A 45 -31.81 12.71 5.02
N PRO A 46 -30.83 12.80 4.09
CA PRO A 46 -29.59 13.49 4.35
C PRO A 46 -29.92 14.85 4.94
N SER A 47 -29.34 15.20 6.08
CA SER A 47 -29.46 16.57 6.57
C SER A 47 -28.99 17.45 5.43
N THR A 48 -29.91 18.24 4.87
CA THR A 48 -29.58 19.27 3.90
C THR A 48 -28.39 20.03 4.48
N THR A 49 -27.27 19.96 3.79
CA THR A 49 -26.04 20.64 4.15
C THR A 49 -26.38 22.11 4.29
N GLY A 50 -26.59 22.56 5.54
CA GLY A 50 -26.63 23.97 5.84
C GLY A 50 -25.38 24.58 5.22
N SER A 51 -25.55 25.63 4.42
CA SER A 51 -24.49 26.24 3.62
C SER A 51 -23.18 26.28 4.42
N VAL A 52 -22.22 25.43 4.05
CA VAL A 52 -20.96 25.32 4.80
C VAL A 52 -20.23 26.64 4.58
N LYS A 53 -20.12 27.47 5.64
CA LYS A 53 -19.56 28.84 5.54
C LYS A 53 -18.08 28.87 5.12
N THR A 54 -17.37 27.75 5.15
CA THR A 54 -15.97 27.59 4.71
C THR A 54 -15.77 26.20 4.10
N GLY A 55 -15.30 26.12 2.85
CA GLY A 55 -15.09 24.85 2.15
C GLY A 55 -13.95 24.03 2.78
N MET A 56 -14.05 22.72 2.64
CA MET A 56 -13.09 21.74 3.15
C MET A 56 -12.28 21.09 2.02
N THR A 57 -11.01 20.84 2.28
CA THR A 57 -10.16 19.99 1.43
C THR A 57 -10.60 18.52 1.49
N MET A 58 -10.13 17.69 0.56
CA MET A 58 -10.39 16.24 0.57
C MET A 58 -10.04 15.61 1.92
N THR A 59 -8.84 15.91 2.43
CA THR A 59 -8.37 15.35 3.71
C THR A 59 -9.27 15.78 4.87
N GLU A 60 -9.69 17.04 4.93
CA GLU A 60 -10.62 17.53 5.94
C GLU A 60 -11.98 16.82 5.85
N LYS A 61 -12.53 16.61 4.65
CA LYS A 61 -13.80 15.89 4.47
C LYS A 61 -13.71 14.42 4.88
N ILE A 62 -12.63 13.74 4.52
CA ILE A 62 -12.41 12.32 4.87
C ILE A 62 -12.37 12.15 6.39
N LEU A 63 -11.63 13.04 7.07
CA LEU A 63 -11.53 13.05 8.54
C LEU A 63 -12.83 13.51 9.20
N ALA A 64 -13.58 14.44 8.60
CA ALA A 64 -14.87 14.90 9.10
C ALA A 64 -15.88 13.76 9.10
N ARG A 65 -15.97 13.02 7.99
CA ARG A 65 -16.77 11.80 7.88
C ARG A 65 -16.32 10.73 8.89
N ALA A 66 -15.02 10.45 9.01
CA ALA A 66 -14.51 9.47 9.98
C ALA A 66 -14.66 9.88 11.45
N SER A 67 -14.96 11.14 11.76
CA SER A 67 -15.14 11.63 13.13
C SER A 67 -16.58 12.03 13.44
N GLU A 68 -17.52 11.69 12.54
CA GLU A 68 -18.95 12.06 12.62
C GLU A 68 -19.17 13.58 12.78
N LYS A 69 -18.24 14.39 12.26
CA LYS A 69 -18.32 15.85 12.27
C LYS A 69 -18.76 16.36 10.91
N SER A 70 -19.58 17.41 10.90
CA SER A 70 -20.02 18.07 9.66
C SER A 70 -18.94 18.98 9.06
N GLN A 71 -17.96 19.40 9.85
CA GLN A 71 -16.88 20.28 9.42
C GLN A 71 -15.63 20.10 10.28
N LEU A 72 -14.46 20.25 9.67
CA LEU A 72 -13.16 20.32 10.34
C LEU A 72 -12.31 21.46 9.82
N ARG A 73 -11.33 21.85 10.62
CA ARG A 73 -10.26 22.78 10.25
C ARG A 73 -8.90 22.20 10.62
N PRO A 74 -7.83 22.61 9.92
CA PRO A 74 -6.47 22.22 10.26
C PRO A 74 -6.13 22.59 11.71
N GLY A 75 -5.45 21.68 12.40
CA GLY A 75 -5.03 21.84 13.80
C GLY A 75 -5.99 21.27 14.84
N GLU A 76 -7.24 20.96 14.48
CA GLU A 76 -8.17 20.25 15.36
C GLU A 76 -7.69 18.82 15.64
N ASN A 77 -7.82 18.36 16.89
CA ASN A 77 -7.63 16.95 17.24
C ASN A 77 -8.99 16.25 17.25
N VAL A 78 -9.09 15.12 16.56
CA VAL A 78 -10.34 14.37 16.39
C VAL A 78 -10.11 12.87 16.54
N TRP A 79 -11.05 12.21 17.22
CA TRP A 79 -11.12 10.75 17.19
C TRP A 79 -11.67 10.34 15.84
N VAL A 80 -10.89 9.55 15.11
CA VAL A 80 -11.29 9.01 13.81
C VAL A 80 -11.59 7.54 13.92
N ASP A 81 -12.67 7.10 13.29
CA ASP A 81 -12.92 5.71 12.96
C ASP A 81 -11.98 5.25 11.85
N VAL A 82 -11.33 4.12 12.12
CA VAL A 82 -10.38 3.50 11.20
C VAL A 82 -11.13 2.50 10.32
N ASP A 83 -11.01 2.67 9.01
CA ASP A 83 -11.64 1.77 8.04
C ASP A 83 -10.80 0.50 7.84
N ILE A 84 -9.47 0.63 7.76
CA ILE A 84 -8.52 -0.47 7.66
C ILE A 84 -7.26 -0.18 8.49
N LEU A 85 -6.81 -1.17 9.27
CA LEU A 85 -5.45 -1.21 9.84
C LEU A 85 -4.63 -2.26 9.10
N MET A 86 -3.49 -1.87 8.54
CA MET A 86 -2.51 -2.79 7.99
C MET A 86 -1.29 -2.95 8.91
N THR A 87 -0.81 -4.18 9.06
CA THR A 87 0.51 -4.42 9.64
C THR A 87 1.26 -5.55 8.91
N HIS A 88 2.55 -5.66 9.19
CA HIS A 88 3.47 -6.60 8.54
C HIS A 88 4.41 -7.25 9.56
N ASP A 89 5.33 -8.08 9.09
CA ASP A 89 6.24 -8.92 9.87
C ASP A 89 7.17 -8.16 10.81
N VAL A 90 7.53 -6.91 10.51
CA VAL A 90 8.45 -6.13 11.36
C VAL A 90 7.74 -5.54 12.57
N CYS A 91 6.54 -4.99 12.37
CA CYS A 91 5.85 -4.19 13.39
C CYS A 91 4.64 -4.89 14.02
N GLY A 92 4.09 -5.92 13.36
CA GLY A 92 2.95 -6.69 13.84
C GLY A 92 3.19 -7.30 15.21
N PRO A 93 4.26 -8.10 15.43
CA PRO A 93 4.52 -8.75 16.71
C PRO A 93 4.46 -7.80 17.91
N SER A 94 5.18 -6.68 17.85
CA SER A 94 5.17 -5.70 18.94
C SER A 94 3.84 -4.95 19.08
N SER A 95 3.07 -4.79 18.00
CA SER A 95 1.74 -4.17 18.07
C SER A 95 0.75 -5.08 18.79
N PHE A 96 0.86 -6.40 18.58
CA PHE A 96 0.07 -7.42 19.28
C PHE A 96 0.43 -7.48 20.76
N ASP A 97 1.71 -7.37 21.11
CA ASP A 97 2.16 -7.31 22.51
C ASP A 97 1.58 -6.10 23.24
N VAL A 98 1.61 -4.91 22.61
CA VAL A 98 0.99 -3.71 23.17
C VAL A 98 -0.52 -3.91 23.34
N PHE A 99 -1.19 -4.42 22.32
CA PHE A 99 -2.63 -4.71 22.40
C PHE A 99 -2.96 -5.63 23.57
N LYS A 100 -2.28 -6.79 23.69
CA LYS A 100 -2.50 -7.75 24.78
C LYS A 100 -2.15 -7.19 26.15
N LYS A 101 -1.13 -6.32 26.24
CA LYS A 101 -0.74 -5.65 27.48
C LYS A 101 -1.80 -4.67 27.96
N GLU A 102 -2.33 -3.84 27.06
CA GLU A 102 -3.25 -2.74 27.42
C GLU A 102 -4.72 -3.19 27.49
N PHE A 103 -5.15 -4.17 26.68
CA PHE A 103 -6.53 -4.65 26.62
C PHE A 103 -6.73 -6.03 27.30
N GLY A 104 -5.65 -6.74 27.62
CA GLY A 104 -5.67 -8.04 28.28
C GLY A 104 -5.40 -9.22 27.33
N GLN A 105 -4.87 -10.33 27.89
CA GLN A 105 -4.41 -11.48 27.10
C GLN A 105 -5.52 -12.21 26.32
N ASN A 106 -6.77 -12.11 26.78
CA ASN A 106 -7.94 -12.72 26.14
C ASN A 106 -8.75 -11.71 25.31
N ALA A 107 -8.25 -10.48 25.12
CA ALA A 107 -8.94 -9.45 24.35
C ALA A 107 -9.10 -9.88 22.88
N LYS A 108 -10.21 -9.44 22.29
CA LYS A 108 -10.47 -9.59 20.86
C LYS A 108 -10.25 -8.27 20.15
N VAL A 109 -9.68 -8.34 18.96
CA VAL A 109 -9.52 -7.18 18.09
C VAL A 109 -10.87 -6.56 17.76
N TRP A 110 -10.90 -5.25 17.50
CA TRP A 110 -12.15 -4.50 17.31
C TRP A 110 -12.98 -5.03 16.14
N ASP A 111 -12.32 -5.42 15.04
CA ASP A 111 -12.95 -5.98 13.85
C ASP A 111 -11.94 -6.82 13.06
N ARG A 112 -12.14 -8.14 13.06
CA ARG A 112 -11.26 -9.11 12.38
C ARG A 112 -11.26 -8.98 10.85
N GLU A 113 -12.24 -8.27 10.27
CA GLU A 113 -12.36 -8.01 8.84
C GLU A 113 -11.79 -6.65 8.42
N LYS A 114 -11.36 -5.82 9.37
CA LYS A 114 -10.71 -4.53 9.07
C LYS A 114 -9.20 -4.52 9.34
N ILE A 115 -8.64 -5.68 9.66
CA ILE A 115 -7.22 -5.87 9.91
C ILE A 115 -6.63 -6.67 8.77
N VAL A 116 -5.60 -6.10 8.13
CA VAL A 116 -4.88 -6.72 7.02
C VAL A 116 -3.44 -6.99 7.44
N ILE A 117 -2.99 -8.24 7.32
CA ILE A 117 -1.64 -8.66 7.73
C ILE A 117 -0.91 -9.24 6.52
N ILE A 118 0.22 -8.62 6.15
CA ILE A 118 1.02 -8.99 4.98
C ILE A 118 2.50 -9.06 5.37
N PRO A 119 3.12 -10.25 5.47
CA PRO A 119 4.57 -10.37 5.65
C PRO A 119 5.32 -10.17 4.32
N ASP A 120 6.20 -9.18 4.22
CA ASP A 120 6.89 -8.83 2.96
C ASP A 120 8.31 -8.27 3.12
N HIS A 121 8.73 -7.94 4.35
CA HIS A 121 10.00 -7.26 4.61
C HIS A 121 11.16 -8.21 4.88
N TYR A 122 11.04 -9.06 5.91
CA TYR A 122 12.07 -9.98 6.36
C TYR A 122 11.67 -11.43 6.10
N ILE A 123 11.36 -11.70 4.84
CA ILE A 123 11.03 -13.03 4.32
C ILE A 123 12.10 -13.49 3.32
N PHE A 124 12.11 -14.77 2.97
CA PHE A 124 13.15 -15.38 2.13
C PHE A 124 14.57 -15.23 2.71
N THR A 125 14.70 -15.40 4.02
CA THR A 125 15.97 -15.30 4.77
C THR A 125 16.15 -16.51 5.69
N LYS A 126 17.41 -16.83 6.00
CA LYS A 126 17.79 -17.83 7.01
C LYS A 126 17.85 -17.25 8.42
N ASP A 127 17.59 -15.96 8.60
CA ASP A 127 17.60 -15.31 9.91
C ASP A 127 16.44 -15.81 10.79
N GLU A 128 16.78 -16.48 11.89
CA GLU A 128 15.80 -17.08 12.80
C GLU A 128 14.88 -16.04 13.47
N ARG A 129 15.35 -14.80 13.68
CA ARG A 129 14.55 -13.76 14.32
C ARG A 129 13.52 -13.20 13.35
N ALA A 130 13.90 -13.04 12.09
CA ALA A 130 12.99 -12.69 11.01
C ALA A 130 11.89 -13.75 10.84
N ASN A 131 12.27 -15.03 10.76
CA ASN A 131 11.31 -16.12 10.57
C ASN A 131 10.35 -16.26 11.76
N ARG A 132 10.84 -16.09 12.99
CA ARG A 132 10.00 -16.06 14.20
C ARG A 132 8.91 -14.99 14.14
N ASN A 133 9.17 -13.84 13.53
CA ASN A 133 8.14 -12.80 13.42
C ASN A 133 6.96 -13.26 12.56
N VAL A 134 7.21 -13.99 11.47
CA VAL A 134 6.16 -14.57 10.62
C VAL A 134 5.35 -15.61 11.40
N ASP A 135 6.00 -16.42 12.24
CA ASP A 135 5.31 -17.38 13.11
C ASP A 135 4.39 -16.67 14.12
N ILE A 136 4.85 -15.57 14.73
CA ILE A 136 4.02 -14.75 15.63
C ILE A 136 2.79 -14.18 14.89
N LEU A 137 2.97 -13.70 13.65
CA LEU A 137 1.83 -13.25 12.83
C LEU A 137 0.82 -14.39 12.64
N ARG A 138 1.28 -15.58 12.27
CA ARG A 138 0.43 -16.74 12.00
C ARG A 138 -0.34 -17.19 13.25
N ASP A 139 0.34 -17.27 14.39
CA ASP A 139 -0.29 -17.61 15.67
C ASP A 139 -1.36 -16.59 16.04
N TYR A 140 -1.05 -15.29 15.92
CA TYR A 140 -1.99 -14.22 16.24
C TYR A 140 -3.19 -14.19 15.29
N CYS A 141 -2.97 -14.35 13.98
CA CYS A 141 -4.03 -14.45 12.99
C CYS A 141 -4.97 -15.62 13.27
N THR A 142 -4.42 -16.76 13.69
CA THR A 142 -5.21 -17.94 14.07
C THR A 142 -6.01 -17.68 15.36
N GLU A 143 -5.37 -17.09 16.38
CA GLU A 143 -6.00 -16.78 17.68
C GLU A 143 -7.16 -15.77 17.56
N GLN A 144 -6.98 -14.74 16.74
CA GLN A 144 -7.93 -13.65 16.56
C GLN A 144 -8.89 -13.88 15.38
N ASP A 145 -8.70 -14.99 14.65
CA ASP A 145 -9.46 -15.34 13.45
C ASP A 145 -9.43 -14.18 12.43
N ILE A 146 -8.24 -13.68 12.10
CA ILE A 146 -8.08 -12.56 11.16
C ILE A 146 -8.41 -13.03 9.74
N LYS A 147 -9.36 -12.34 9.09
CA LYS A 147 -9.84 -12.72 7.75
C LYS A 147 -8.80 -12.46 6.65
N TYR A 148 -8.10 -11.34 6.72
CA TYR A 148 -7.18 -10.89 5.67
C TYR A 148 -5.71 -11.08 6.08
N PHE A 149 -5.31 -12.35 6.20
CA PHE A 149 -3.91 -12.73 6.41
C PHE A 149 -3.33 -13.37 5.14
N TYR A 150 -2.39 -12.67 4.52
CA TYR A 150 -1.74 -13.09 3.27
C TYR A 150 -0.44 -13.82 3.55
N ASP A 151 -0.56 -14.99 4.19
CA ASP A 151 0.56 -15.77 4.73
C ASP A 151 1.57 -16.23 3.68
N ILE A 152 2.81 -16.34 4.11
CA ILE A 152 3.90 -17.02 3.42
C ILE A 152 4.33 -18.24 4.24
N LYS A 153 3.74 -19.39 3.92
CA LYS A 153 3.91 -20.67 4.61
C LYS A 153 5.28 -21.30 4.32
N ASP A 154 5.70 -21.31 3.05
CA ASP A 154 7.01 -21.77 2.61
C ASP A 154 7.93 -20.58 2.34
N LEU A 155 8.85 -20.34 3.28
CA LEU A 155 9.84 -19.26 3.21
C LEU A 155 11.01 -19.56 2.27
N GLY A 156 11.15 -20.79 1.78
CA GLY A 156 12.19 -21.19 0.82
C GLY A 156 11.73 -21.08 -0.63
N ASN A 157 10.42 -21.14 -0.89
CA ASN A 157 9.87 -21.10 -2.23
C ASN A 157 8.53 -20.33 -2.27
N PHE A 158 8.57 -19.07 -2.73
CA PHE A 158 7.35 -18.26 -2.82
C PHE A 158 6.26 -18.90 -3.69
N LYS A 159 6.62 -19.68 -4.73
CA LYS A 159 5.66 -20.32 -5.65
C LYS A 159 4.82 -21.39 -4.97
N ALA A 160 5.23 -21.89 -3.81
CA ALA A 160 4.45 -22.80 -2.99
C ALA A 160 3.37 -22.07 -2.14
N ASN A 161 3.27 -20.74 -2.25
CA ASN A 161 2.39 -19.91 -1.43
C ASN A 161 1.35 -19.18 -2.30
N PRO A 162 0.27 -19.83 -2.73
CA PRO A 162 -0.74 -19.18 -3.58
C PRO A 162 -1.45 -17.99 -2.91
N ASP A 163 -1.47 -17.96 -1.57
CA ASP A 163 -2.15 -16.93 -0.78
C ASP A 163 -1.27 -15.68 -0.52
N TYR A 164 0.05 -15.80 -0.70
CA TYR A 164 0.98 -14.69 -0.47
C TYR A 164 0.83 -13.62 -1.57
N LYS A 165 0.83 -12.34 -1.20
CA LYS A 165 0.54 -11.26 -2.15
C LYS A 165 1.73 -10.40 -2.55
N GLY A 166 2.76 -10.28 -1.73
CA GLY A 166 3.90 -9.41 -2.02
C GLY A 166 3.98 -8.18 -1.14
N VAL A 167 4.67 -7.16 -1.63
CA VAL A 167 4.86 -5.85 -1.00
C VAL A 167 3.52 -5.26 -0.56
N CYS A 168 3.41 -4.98 0.75
CA CYS A 168 2.15 -4.70 1.44
C CYS A 168 1.29 -3.62 0.76
N HIS A 169 1.87 -2.49 0.36
CA HIS A 169 1.09 -1.38 -0.24
C HIS A 169 0.55 -1.67 -1.64
N VAL A 170 1.25 -2.51 -2.42
CA VAL A 170 0.78 -2.92 -3.74
C VAL A 170 -0.24 -4.05 -3.60
N ALA A 171 -0.01 -4.97 -2.67
CA ALA A 171 -0.97 -6.02 -2.33
C ALA A 171 -2.29 -5.45 -1.79
N LEU A 172 -2.24 -4.44 -0.90
CA LEU A 172 -3.46 -3.75 -0.41
C LEU A 172 -4.32 -3.22 -1.57
N ALA A 173 -3.69 -2.56 -2.53
CA ALA A 173 -4.37 -2.05 -3.72
C ALA A 173 -4.95 -3.18 -4.58
N GLN A 174 -4.14 -4.19 -4.89
CA GLN A 174 -4.53 -5.32 -5.76
C GLN A 174 -5.65 -6.18 -5.17
N GLU A 175 -5.73 -6.26 -3.83
CA GLU A 175 -6.74 -7.05 -3.11
C GLU A 175 -7.95 -6.21 -2.66
N GLY A 176 -8.10 -4.98 -3.14
CA GLY A 176 -9.31 -4.18 -2.95
C GLY A 176 -9.47 -3.54 -1.57
N HIS A 177 -8.37 -3.37 -0.83
CA HIS A 177 -8.37 -2.73 0.50
C HIS A 177 -8.26 -1.20 0.44
N CYS A 178 -7.85 -0.63 -0.69
CA CYS A 178 -7.74 0.81 -0.89
C CYS A 178 -9.01 1.36 -1.55
N ARG A 179 -9.98 1.85 -0.76
CA ARG A 179 -11.26 2.36 -1.26
C ARG A 179 -11.43 3.87 -1.00
N PRO A 180 -11.91 4.64 -1.99
CA PRO A 180 -12.04 6.10 -1.86
C PRO A 180 -12.82 6.56 -0.64
N GLY A 181 -12.35 7.68 -0.05
CA GLY A 181 -13.01 8.33 1.08
C GLY A 181 -12.72 7.71 2.45
N GLU A 182 -12.01 6.58 2.51
CA GLU A 182 -11.69 5.88 3.76
C GLU A 182 -10.44 6.41 4.48
N VAL A 183 -10.31 6.04 5.76
CA VAL A 183 -9.12 6.20 6.60
C VAL A 183 -8.39 4.86 6.72
N LEU A 184 -7.19 4.78 6.12
CA LEU A 184 -6.33 3.59 6.17
C LEU A 184 -5.08 3.90 7.00
N LEU A 185 -4.91 3.21 8.12
CA LEU A 185 -3.72 3.32 8.95
C LEU A 185 -2.84 2.09 8.77
N GLY A 186 -1.53 2.25 8.90
CA GLY A 186 -0.62 1.11 8.81
C GLY A 186 0.63 1.32 9.64
N THR A 187 1.29 0.22 10.02
CA THR A 187 2.54 0.26 10.79
C THR A 187 3.78 0.52 9.94
N ASP A 188 3.61 0.75 8.64
CA ASP A 188 4.67 1.16 7.72
C ASP A 188 4.59 2.65 7.36
N SER A 189 5.73 3.29 7.15
CA SER A 189 5.78 4.72 6.82
C SER A 189 5.14 5.09 5.48
N HIS A 190 5.14 4.17 4.51
CA HIS A 190 4.66 4.40 3.15
C HIS A 190 3.19 4.01 2.96
N THR A 191 2.44 3.80 4.04
CA THR A 191 0.97 3.65 4.00
C THR A 191 0.29 4.81 3.26
N CYS A 192 0.93 5.99 3.17
CA CYS A 192 0.48 7.10 2.35
C CYS A 192 0.27 6.77 0.86
N THR A 193 0.82 5.65 0.35
CA THR A 193 0.55 5.12 -1.00
C THR A 193 -0.95 5.01 -1.31
N ALA A 194 -1.75 4.60 -0.32
CA ALA A 194 -3.20 4.44 -0.45
C ALA A 194 -3.93 5.77 -0.74
N GLY A 195 -3.27 6.91 -0.50
CA GLY A 195 -3.70 8.23 -0.94
C GLY A 195 -4.00 8.36 -2.43
N ALA A 196 -3.39 7.51 -3.28
CA ALA A 196 -3.66 7.42 -4.70
C ALA A 196 -5.13 7.10 -5.03
N PHE A 197 -5.85 6.50 -4.08
CA PHE A 197 -7.26 6.12 -4.20
C PHE A 197 -8.20 7.16 -3.60
N GLY A 198 -7.71 8.33 -3.19
CA GLY A 198 -8.51 9.34 -2.49
C GLY A 198 -8.81 8.97 -1.04
N GLN A 199 -7.89 8.26 -0.37
CA GLN A 199 -7.97 7.93 1.06
C GLN A 199 -7.12 8.88 1.90
N PHE A 200 -7.51 9.09 3.16
CA PHE A 200 -6.56 9.56 4.15
C PHE A 200 -5.77 8.34 4.64
N ALA A 201 -4.49 8.28 4.27
CA ALA A 201 -3.64 7.16 4.63
C ALA A 201 -2.29 7.60 5.22
N THR A 202 -1.92 7.05 6.37
CA THR A 202 -0.69 7.42 7.08
C THR A 202 -0.10 6.23 7.83
N GLY A 203 1.23 6.20 7.90
CA GLY A 203 1.94 5.36 8.85
C GLY A 203 1.69 5.81 10.28
N ILE A 204 1.61 4.86 11.20
CA ILE A 204 1.46 5.04 12.64
C ILE A 204 2.45 4.16 13.41
N GLY A 205 2.70 4.50 14.68
CA GLY A 205 3.61 3.72 15.53
C GLY A 205 2.99 2.42 16.05
N ILE A 206 3.84 1.56 16.59
CA ILE A 206 3.45 0.28 17.24
C ILE A 206 2.40 0.50 18.35
N THR A 207 2.57 1.54 19.17
CA THR A 207 1.63 1.85 20.26
C THR A 207 0.27 2.27 19.73
N ASP A 208 0.25 3.12 18.71
CA ASP A 208 -1.00 3.56 18.07
C ASP A 208 -1.71 2.37 17.42
N ALA A 209 -0.97 1.48 16.74
CA ALA A 209 -1.54 0.28 16.14
C ALA A 209 -2.13 -0.66 17.20
N GLY A 210 -1.44 -0.87 18.33
CA GLY A 210 -1.99 -1.61 19.47
C GLY A 210 -3.29 -1.01 20.02
N PHE A 211 -3.39 0.33 20.04
CA PHE A 211 -4.61 1.03 20.43
C PHE A 211 -5.74 0.89 19.41
N VAL A 212 -5.42 1.00 18.10
CA VAL A 212 -6.40 0.78 17.02
C VAL A 212 -6.90 -0.67 17.05
N LEU A 213 -6.03 -1.66 17.27
CA LEU A 213 -6.41 -3.07 17.40
C LEU A 213 -7.51 -3.29 18.45
N GLY A 214 -7.51 -2.53 19.54
CA GLY A 214 -8.54 -2.64 20.58
C GLY A 214 -9.77 -1.75 20.39
N THR A 215 -9.64 -0.61 19.71
CA THR A 215 -10.72 0.41 19.69
C THR A 215 -11.31 0.69 18.33
N GLY A 216 -10.61 0.34 17.24
CA GLY A 216 -10.94 0.77 15.88
C GLY A 216 -10.83 2.28 15.67
N LYS A 217 -10.18 3.01 16.59
CA LYS A 217 -10.10 4.47 16.56
C LYS A 217 -8.68 4.97 16.80
N LEU A 218 -8.39 6.19 16.36
CA LEU A 218 -7.17 6.90 16.73
C LEU A 218 -7.42 8.40 16.87
N LEU A 219 -6.69 9.07 17.77
CA LEU A 219 -6.74 10.52 17.88
C LEU A 219 -5.77 11.13 16.86
N LEU A 220 -6.30 11.84 15.87
CA LEU A 220 -5.51 12.49 14.83
C LEU A 220 -5.68 14.00 14.86
N LYS A 221 -4.59 14.71 14.57
CA LYS A 221 -4.63 16.13 14.27
C LYS A 221 -4.88 16.33 12.77
N VAL A 222 -5.89 17.11 12.42
CA VAL A 222 -6.21 17.47 11.03
C VAL A 222 -5.04 18.27 10.43
N PRO A 223 -4.38 17.78 9.36
CA PRO A 223 -3.26 18.49 8.76
C PRO A 223 -3.74 19.61 7.83
N PRO A 224 -3.03 20.75 7.72
CA PRO A 224 -3.22 21.67 6.60
C PRO A 224 -2.74 21.02 5.29
N THR A 225 -3.29 21.45 4.16
CA THR A 225 -3.03 20.84 2.85
C THR A 225 -2.17 21.75 1.97
N LEU A 226 -1.11 21.19 1.38
CA LEU A 226 -0.38 21.76 0.24
C LEU A 226 -0.98 21.20 -1.05
N ARG A 227 -1.31 22.06 -2.01
CA ARG A 227 -1.83 21.64 -3.32
C ARG A 227 -0.73 21.68 -4.38
N PHE A 228 -0.61 20.61 -5.16
CA PHE A 228 0.32 20.48 -6.28
C PHE A 228 -0.51 20.33 -7.54
N VAL A 229 -0.60 21.39 -8.34
CA VAL A 229 -1.28 21.42 -9.63
C VAL A 229 -0.27 21.09 -10.72
N MET A 230 -0.51 20.01 -11.45
CA MET A 230 0.42 19.43 -12.40
C MET A 230 -0.29 19.30 -13.75
N ASP A 231 0.01 20.23 -14.65
CA ASP A 231 -0.64 20.38 -15.94
C ASP A 231 0.35 20.20 -17.10
N GLY A 232 -0.18 19.87 -18.27
CA GLY A 232 0.59 19.62 -19.48
C GLY A 232 0.64 18.14 -19.87
N GLU A 233 1.05 17.89 -21.11
CA GLU A 233 1.26 16.54 -21.63
C GLU A 233 2.56 15.98 -21.05
N MET A 234 2.49 14.80 -20.44
CA MET A 234 3.66 14.14 -19.88
C MET A 234 4.51 13.56 -21.02
N PRO A 235 5.79 13.98 -21.18
CA PRO A 235 6.65 13.38 -22.19
C PRO A 235 6.85 11.87 -21.97
N ASP A 236 6.93 11.10 -23.07
CA ASP A 236 7.03 9.62 -23.04
C ASP A 236 8.28 9.07 -22.33
N TYR A 237 9.26 9.93 -22.04
CA TYR A 237 10.49 9.59 -21.32
C TYR A 237 10.40 9.86 -19.81
N LEU A 238 9.26 10.34 -19.30
CA LEU A 238 9.02 10.54 -17.86
C LEU A 238 8.06 9.49 -17.29
N LEU A 239 8.17 9.30 -15.98
CA LEU A 239 7.20 8.55 -15.17
C LEU A 239 6.90 9.34 -13.90
N ALA A 240 5.81 9.01 -13.19
CA ALA A 240 5.45 9.60 -11.89
C ALA A 240 6.60 9.75 -10.88
N LYS A 241 7.61 8.86 -10.96
CA LYS A 241 8.84 8.95 -10.19
C LYS A 241 9.61 10.26 -10.43
N ASP A 242 9.75 10.69 -11.67
CA ASP A 242 10.39 11.96 -12.01
C ASP A 242 9.59 13.14 -11.46
N LEU A 243 8.25 13.09 -11.54
CA LEU A 243 7.39 14.16 -11.01
C LEU A 243 7.52 14.31 -9.48
N ILE A 244 7.51 13.22 -8.72
CA ILE A 244 7.64 13.31 -7.25
C ILE A 244 9.06 13.69 -6.82
N LEU A 245 10.11 13.27 -7.54
CA LEU A 245 11.47 13.75 -7.30
C LEU A 245 11.62 15.25 -7.60
N GLN A 246 10.93 15.76 -8.62
CA GLN A 246 10.89 17.20 -8.90
C GLN A 246 10.32 17.95 -7.69
N ILE A 247 9.18 17.49 -7.16
CA ILE A 247 8.50 18.11 -6.02
C ILE A 247 9.37 18.05 -4.76
N ILE A 248 9.91 16.87 -4.41
CA ILE A 248 10.75 16.71 -3.20
C ILE A 248 12.00 17.57 -3.30
N GLY A 249 12.64 17.67 -4.47
CA GLY A 249 13.78 18.56 -4.69
C GLY A 249 13.44 20.05 -4.56
N GLU A 250 12.18 20.44 -4.76
CA GLU A 250 11.71 21.83 -4.62
C GLU A 250 11.38 22.19 -3.17
N ILE A 251 10.75 21.26 -2.44
CA ILE A 251 10.24 21.52 -1.08
C ILE A 251 11.11 20.94 0.03
N SER A 252 12.16 20.19 -0.30
CA SER A 252 13.04 19.42 0.60
C SER A 252 12.35 18.26 1.34
N VAL A 253 13.15 17.44 2.04
CA VAL A 253 12.65 16.34 2.89
C VAL A 253 11.77 16.78 4.08
N SER A 254 11.65 18.08 4.33
CA SER A 254 10.83 18.64 5.42
C SER A 254 9.77 19.64 4.95
N GLY A 255 9.60 19.85 3.64
CA GLY A 255 8.65 20.83 3.11
C GLY A 255 7.20 20.56 3.52
N ALA A 256 6.83 19.28 3.53
CA ALA A 256 5.48 18.82 3.83
C ALA A 256 5.31 18.33 5.28
N THR A 257 6.27 18.54 6.19
CA THR A 257 6.16 18.10 7.59
C THR A 257 4.86 18.59 8.25
N TYR A 258 4.07 17.63 8.76
CA TYR A 258 2.73 17.77 9.34
C TYR A 258 1.61 18.24 8.38
N LYS A 259 1.82 18.13 7.06
CA LYS A 259 0.88 18.59 6.03
C LYS A 259 0.39 17.42 5.18
N SER A 260 -0.80 17.57 4.62
CA SER A 260 -1.29 16.72 3.53
C SER A 260 -0.79 17.27 2.19
N MET A 261 -0.49 16.41 1.23
CA MET A 261 -0.15 16.78 -0.15
C MET A 261 -1.29 16.35 -1.08
N GLU A 262 -2.02 17.32 -1.64
CA GLU A 262 -3.10 17.06 -2.62
C GLU A 262 -2.57 17.30 -4.03
N PHE A 263 -2.62 16.26 -4.89
CA PHE A 263 -2.18 16.35 -6.28
C PHE A 263 -3.38 16.41 -7.22
N VAL A 264 -3.37 17.40 -8.12
CA VAL A 264 -4.44 17.66 -9.10
C VAL A 264 -3.84 18.15 -10.42
N GLY A 265 -4.66 18.27 -11.47
CA GLY A 265 -4.26 18.81 -12.77
C GLY A 265 -4.31 17.77 -13.89
N SER A 266 -4.23 18.23 -15.13
CA SER A 266 -4.46 17.39 -16.31
C SER A 266 -3.49 16.21 -16.39
N THR A 267 -2.25 16.39 -15.93
CA THR A 267 -1.28 15.30 -15.93
C THR A 267 -1.69 14.23 -14.91
N VAL A 268 -2.08 14.62 -13.69
CA VAL A 268 -2.49 13.67 -12.63
C VAL A 268 -3.69 12.83 -13.08
N GLU A 269 -4.66 13.45 -13.75
CA GLU A 269 -5.83 12.78 -14.31
C GLU A 269 -5.43 11.73 -15.37
N SER A 270 -4.38 12.00 -16.15
CA SER A 270 -3.89 11.06 -17.18
C SER A 270 -3.06 9.88 -16.63
N LEU A 271 -2.54 9.99 -15.40
CA LEU A 271 -1.72 8.93 -14.79
C LEU A 271 -2.52 7.65 -14.55
N SER A 272 -1.87 6.51 -14.74
CA SER A 272 -2.40 5.21 -14.31
C SER A 272 -2.50 5.13 -12.78
N MET A 273 -3.23 4.14 -12.26
CA MET A 273 -3.25 3.92 -10.80
C MET A 273 -1.87 3.55 -10.25
N GLU A 274 -1.03 2.82 -11.00
CA GLU A 274 0.32 2.47 -10.57
C GLU A 274 1.21 3.71 -10.49
N GLU A 275 1.10 4.64 -11.43
CA GLU A 275 1.80 5.92 -11.39
C GLU A 275 1.33 6.82 -10.24
N ARG A 276 0.03 6.91 -10.00
CA ARG A 276 -0.55 7.61 -8.84
C ARG A 276 -0.04 7.05 -7.51
N MET A 277 0.09 5.72 -7.42
CA MET A 277 0.69 5.07 -6.25
C MET A 277 2.15 5.49 -6.04
N THR A 278 2.95 5.61 -7.11
CA THR A 278 4.33 6.11 -7.00
C THR A 278 4.38 7.54 -6.47
N LEU A 279 3.49 8.42 -6.93
CA LEU A 279 3.38 9.81 -6.47
C LEU A 279 3.04 9.89 -4.97
N CYS A 280 1.98 9.19 -4.55
CA CYS A 280 1.53 9.19 -3.15
C CYS A 280 2.47 8.42 -2.21
N ASN A 281 3.18 7.40 -2.69
CA ASN A 281 4.13 6.64 -1.88
C ASN A 281 5.23 7.55 -1.33
N MET A 282 5.82 8.40 -2.16
CA MET A 282 6.99 9.19 -1.76
C MET A 282 6.64 10.49 -1.02
N VAL A 283 5.36 10.75 -0.71
CA VAL A 283 4.94 11.91 0.07
C VAL A 283 5.63 11.98 1.44
N ILE A 284 5.83 10.83 2.07
CA ILE A 284 6.53 10.77 3.36
C ILE A 284 8.01 11.19 3.25
N GLU A 285 8.62 11.09 2.07
CA GLU A 285 10.00 11.54 1.83
C GLU A 285 10.13 13.07 1.76
N ALA A 286 9.01 13.80 1.59
CA ALA A 286 8.94 15.26 1.81
C ALA A 286 8.52 15.62 3.26
N GLY A 287 8.38 14.62 4.13
CA GLY A 287 7.82 14.76 5.48
C GLY A 287 6.29 14.82 5.52
N GLY A 288 5.61 14.62 4.38
CA GLY A 288 4.16 14.69 4.28
C GLY A 288 3.46 13.64 5.14
N LYS A 289 2.37 14.03 5.79
CA LYS A 289 1.55 13.14 6.63
C LYS A 289 0.80 12.11 5.77
N ASN A 290 0.24 12.56 4.65
CA ASN A 290 -0.42 11.75 3.64
C ASN A 290 -0.40 12.47 2.28
N GLY A 291 -0.50 11.69 1.20
CA GLY A 291 -0.86 12.20 -0.12
C GLY A 291 -2.32 11.94 -0.40
N VAL A 292 -2.97 12.74 -1.25
CA VAL A 292 -4.29 12.43 -1.80
C VAL A 292 -4.39 12.80 -3.27
N ILE A 293 -5.02 11.92 -4.05
CA ILE A 293 -5.43 12.16 -5.44
C ILE A 293 -6.95 11.96 -5.51
N PRO A 294 -7.72 12.89 -6.10
CA PRO A 294 -9.15 12.69 -6.33
C PRO A 294 -9.44 11.39 -7.09
N ALA A 295 -10.38 10.59 -6.59
CA ALA A 295 -10.82 9.39 -7.28
C ALA A 295 -11.62 9.76 -8.54
N ASP A 296 -11.28 9.13 -9.66
CA ASP A 296 -11.89 9.35 -10.97
C ASP A 296 -12.14 8.03 -11.71
N ALA A 297 -12.44 8.11 -13.01
CA ALA A 297 -12.69 6.93 -13.84
C ALA A 297 -11.56 5.91 -13.82
N THR A 298 -10.30 6.34 -13.73
CA THR A 298 -9.13 5.45 -13.63
C THR A 298 -9.16 4.70 -12.30
N THR A 299 -9.48 5.39 -11.20
CA THR A 299 -9.64 4.76 -9.87
C THR A 299 -10.81 3.77 -9.85
N TYR A 300 -11.98 4.15 -10.36
CA TYR A 300 -13.15 3.28 -10.36
C TYR A 300 -12.94 2.02 -11.21
N LYS A 301 -12.36 2.18 -12.40
CA LYS A 301 -12.02 1.05 -13.26
C LYS A 301 -11.02 0.11 -12.60
N TYR A 302 -10.05 0.64 -11.87
CA TYR A 302 -9.11 -0.20 -11.13
C TYR A 302 -9.79 -0.99 -10.02
N LEU A 303 -10.82 -0.47 -9.37
CA LEU A 303 -11.48 -1.12 -8.23
C LEU A 303 -12.63 -2.06 -8.62
N GLU A 304 -13.16 -1.95 -9.84
CA GLU A 304 -14.35 -2.67 -10.33
C GLU A 304 -14.29 -4.20 -10.07
N ASP A 305 -13.12 -4.82 -10.25
CA ASP A 305 -12.91 -6.27 -10.07
C ASP A 305 -12.25 -6.65 -8.74
N LYS A 306 -11.94 -5.67 -7.88
CA LYS A 306 -11.15 -5.90 -6.65
C LYS A 306 -11.96 -5.81 -5.37
N THR A 307 -13.07 -5.09 -5.39
CA THR A 307 -13.91 -4.94 -4.19
C THR A 307 -15.37 -4.78 -4.51
N SER A 308 -16.22 -5.40 -3.70
CA SER A 308 -17.68 -5.24 -3.71
C SER A 308 -18.20 -4.47 -2.50
N LEU A 309 -17.31 -4.04 -1.61
CA LEU A 309 -17.68 -3.23 -0.44
C LEU A 309 -18.05 -1.81 -0.88
N PRO A 310 -19.11 -1.21 -0.32
CA PRO A 310 -19.49 0.15 -0.65
C PRO A 310 -18.44 1.14 -0.13
N TYR A 311 -18.22 2.22 -0.88
CA TYR A 311 -17.36 3.33 -0.51
C TYR A 311 -17.92 4.64 -1.05
N GLU A 312 -17.53 5.76 -0.44
CA GLU A 312 -18.01 7.10 -0.80
C GLU A 312 -16.81 8.00 -1.12
N PRO A 313 -16.54 8.29 -2.41
CA PRO A 313 -15.50 9.23 -2.81
C PRO A 313 -15.80 10.64 -2.28
N LEU A 314 -14.79 11.30 -1.72
CA LEU A 314 -14.88 12.65 -1.18
C LEU A 314 -13.92 13.60 -1.90
N TYR A 315 -14.41 14.80 -2.24
CA TYR A 315 -13.69 15.77 -3.07
C TYR A 315 -13.53 17.11 -2.35
N SER A 316 -12.44 17.83 -2.58
CA SER A 316 -12.28 19.20 -2.09
C SER A 316 -13.47 20.06 -2.55
N ASP A 317 -13.99 20.90 -1.65
CA ASP A 317 -14.95 21.94 -2.04
C ASP A 317 -14.29 22.97 -2.97
N GLU A 318 -15.06 23.61 -3.84
CA GLU A 318 -14.57 24.67 -4.74
C GLU A 318 -13.90 25.81 -3.96
N GLN A 319 -14.45 26.15 -2.80
CA GLN A 319 -13.98 27.18 -1.88
C GLN A 319 -13.07 26.65 -0.76
N ALA A 320 -12.51 25.45 -0.91
CA ALA A 320 -11.50 24.90 0.00
C ALA A 320 -10.25 25.77 0.05
N ARG A 321 -9.61 25.86 1.22
CA ARG A 321 -8.40 26.66 1.42
C ARG A 321 -7.19 25.77 1.58
N PHE A 322 -6.18 26.02 0.75
CA PHE A 322 -4.89 25.35 0.81
C PHE A 322 -3.88 26.25 1.52
N LEU A 323 -2.95 25.64 2.28
CA LEU A 323 -1.88 26.38 2.94
C LEU A 323 -0.94 27.01 1.92
N SER A 324 -0.65 26.29 0.84
CA SER A 324 0.08 26.79 -0.33
C SER A 324 -0.30 25.98 -1.55
N GLU A 325 -0.11 26.57 -2.72
CA GLU A 325 -0.34 25.93 -4.02
C GLU A 325 0.92 26.06 -4.87
N TYR A 326 1.36 24.94 -5.44
CA TYR A 326 2.49 24.84 -6.36
C TYR A 326 1.98 24.43 -7.73
N ARG A 327 2.49 25.05 -8.79
CA ARG A 327 2.05 24.78 -10.16
C ARG A 327 3.24 24.33 -11.01
N PHE A 328 3.09 23.19 -11.69
CA PHE A 328 4.12 22.59 -12.52
C PHE A 328 3.59 22.39 -13.94
N ASP A 329 4.37 22.84 -14.92
CA ASP A 329 4.19 22.51 -16.33
C ASP A 329 5.03 21.27 -16.65
N ILE A 330 4.36 20.11 -16.74
CA ILE A 330 5.03 18.81 -16.85
C ILE A 330 5.70 18.64 -18.21
N SER A 331 5.23 19.33 -19.25
CA SER A 331 5.81 19.25 -20.59
C SER A 331 7.27 19.73 -20.66
N LYS A 332 7.72 20.47 -19.63
CA LYS A 332 9.07 21.02 -19.51
C LYS A 332 10.00 20.22 -18.61
N LEU A 333 9.51 19.15 -17.96
CA LEU A 333 10.33 18.35 -17.08
C LEU A 333 11.27 17.44 -17.87
N GLU A 334 12.44 17.21 -17.29
CA GLU A 334 13.46 16.30 -17.81
C GLU A 334 13.68 15.16 -16.81
N PRO A 335 14.21 13.99 -17.24
CA PRO A 335 14.45 12.87 -16.33
C PRO A 335 15.34 13.24 -15.15
N LEU A 336 14.96 12.80 -13.96
CA LEU A 336 15.61 13.17 -12.71
C LEU A 336 16.27 11.99 -12.01
N VAL A 337 17.28 12.33 -11.19
CA VAL A 337 17.84 11.45 -10.19
C VAL A 337 17.91 12.17 -8.84
N ALA A 338 17.66 11.46 -7.74
CA ALA A 338 18.04 11.93 -6.41
C ALA A 338 19.36 11.29 -6.00
N LYS A 339 20.40 12.12 -5.91
CA LYS A 339 21.76 11.70 -5.56
C LYS A 339 21.84 11.32 -4.08
N PRO A 340 22.80 10.46 -3.68
CA PRO A 340 23.02 10.17 -2.27
C PRO A 340 23.32 11.45 -1.46
N HIS A 341 22.99 11.53 -0.18
CA HIS A 341 22.27 10.56 0.64
C HIS A 341 20.91 11.11 1.10
N SER A 342 20.20 11.80 0.19
CA SER A 342 18.89 12.37 0.50
C SER A 342 17.95 12.36 -0.71
N PRO A 343 16.64 12.04 -0.54
CA PRO A 343 15.66 12.09 -1.62
C PRO A 343 15.49 13.48 -2.26
N ASP A 344 15.81 14.56 -1.55
CA ASP A 344 15.74 15.94 -2.06
C ASP A 344 17.01 16.42 -2.77
N ASN A 345 18.09 15.63 -2.80
CA ASN A 345 19.32 15.95 -3.53
C ASN A 345 19.16 15.68 -5.05
N ARG A 346 18.17 16.35 -5.64
CA ARG A 346 17.76 16.23 -7.05
C ARG A 346 18.84 16.76 -7.99
N ALA A 347 19.05 16.05 -9.09
CA ALA A 347 19.79 16.51 -10.27
C ALA A 347 19.12 15.99 -11.54
N LEU A 348 19.41 16.62 -12.69
CA LEU A 348 19.02 16.05 -13.97
C LEU A 348 19.84 14.78 -14.22
N ALA A 349 19.23 13.75 -14.82
CA ALA A 349 19.95 12.50 -15.13
C ALA A 349 21.19 12.77 -16.00
N ARG A 350 21.07 13.62 -17.03
CA ARG A 350 22.18 14.01 -17.92
C ARG A 350 23.37 14.68 -17.21
N GLU A 351 23.15 15.32 -16.07
CA GLU A 351 24.20 16.00 -15.30
C GLU A 351 25.04 15.00 -14.49
N CYS A 352 24.55 13.77 -14.34
CA CYS A 352 25.20 12.71 -13.58
C CYS A 352 25.94 11.69 -14.46
N LYS A 353 26.11 11.97 -15.76
CA LYS A 353 26.69 11.03 -16.75
C LYS A 353 28.08 10.48 -16.42
N ASP A 354 28.86 11.21 -15.61
CA ASP A 354 30.21 10.79 -15.19
C ASP A 354 30.19 9.89 -13.94
N VAL A 355 29.03 9.69 -13.32
CA VAL A 355 28.85 8.80 -12.17
C VAL A 355 28.85 7.36 -12.65
N LYS A 356 29.99 6.68 -12.46
CA LYS A 356 30.10 5.23 -12.66
C LYS A 356 29.26 4.48 -11.62
N ILE A 357 28.52 3.47 -12.06
CA ILE A 357 27.68 2.65 -11.20
C ILE A 357 28.18 1.21 -11.19
N ASP A 358 27.90 0.48 -10.11
CA ASP A 358 28.27 -0.93 -9.97
C ASP A 358 27.10 -1.87 -10.23
N ARG A 359 25.87 -1.37 -10.09
CA ARG A 359 24.63 -2.16 -10.20
C ARG A 359 23.37 -1.31 -10.37
N VAL A 360 22.30 -1.95 -10.85
CA VAL A 360 20.95 -1.36 -10.95
C VAL A 360 19.94 -2.23 -10.19
N TYR A 361 19.00 -1.59 -9.51
CA TYR A 361 17.90 -2.26 -8.81
C TYR A 361 16.54 -1.71 -9.26
N ILE A 362 15.72 -2.56 -9.89
CA ILE A 362 14.36 -2.23 -10.33
C ILE A 362 13.37 -3.06 -9.50
N GLY A 363 12.71 -2.42 -8.54
CA GLY A 363 11.76 -3.06 -7.63
C GLY A 363 11.24 -2.12 -6.55
N SER A 364 10.64 -2.67 -5.48
CA SER A 364 9.94 -1.95 -4.39
C SER A 364 8.53 -1.46 -4.73
N CYS A 365 7.82 -0.92 -3.73
CA CYS A 365 6.49 -0.33 -3.88
C CYS A 365 6.46 0.85 -4.88
N THR A 366 7.59 1.55 -5.07
CA THR A 366 7.70 2.66 -6.04
C THR A 366 8.08 2.25 -7.46
N GLY A 367 8.72 1.09 -7.64
CA GLY A 367 9.37 0.77 -8.91
C GLY A 367 9.37 -0.70 -9.29
N GLY A 368 8.49 -1.50 -8.70
CA GLY A 368 8.32 -2.93 -8.94
C GLY A 368 6.89 -3.30 -9.33
N LYS A 369 6.12 -2.38 -9.89
CA LYS A 369 4.76 -2.65 -10.41
C LYS A 369 4.82 -3.08 -11.88
N THR A 370 3.71 -3.51 -12.45
CA THR A 370 3.71 -4.09 -13.81
C THR A 370 4.17 -3.06 -14.86
N GLU A 371 3.68 -1.82 -14.76
CA GLU A 371 4.06 -0.75 -15.68
C GLU A 371 5.53 -0.34 -15.53
N ASP A 372 6.11 -0.45 -14.33
CA ASP A 372 7.53 -0.17 -14.08
C ASP A 372 8.44 -1.14 -14.86
N PHE A 373 8.10 -2.44 -14.89
CA PHE A 373 8.85 -3.42 -15.66
C PHE A 373 8.64 -3.28 -17.16
N ILE A 374 7.42 -2.94 -17.61
CA ILE A 374 7.16 -2.65 -19.01
C ILE A 374 8.00 -1.44 -19.46
N ALA A 375 8.08 -0.39 -18.63
CA ALA A 375 8.91 0.78 -18.90
C ALA A 375 10.40 0.43 -19.04
N ALA A 376 10.96 -0.34 -18.11
CA ALA A 376 12.33 -0.82 -18.20
C ALA A 376 12.56 -1.68 -19.47
N ALA A 377 11.63 -2.58 -19.78
CA ALA A 377 11.70 -3.44 -20.96
C ALA A 377 11.67 -2.65 -22.27
N LYS A 378 10.89 -1.56 -22.36
CA LYS A 378 10.88 -0.67 -23.53
C LYS A 378 12.27 -0.09 -23.82
N VAL A 379 13.00 0.36 -22.79
CA VAL A 379 14.37 0.89 -22.95
C VAL A 379 15.33 -0.19 -23.47
N PHE A 380 15.27 -1.39 -22.88
CA PHE A 380 16.14 -2.49 -23.31
C PHE A 380 15.82 -2.95 -24.74
N LEU A 381 14.52 -3.04 -25.08
CA LEU A 381 14.05 -3.40 -26.41
C LEU A 381 14.49 -2.38 -27.45
N ALA A 382 14.26 -1.08 -27.20
CA ALA A 382 14.65 -0.01 -28.12
C ALA A 382 16.17 0.04 -28.32
N SER A 383 16.94 -0.19 -27.26
CA SER A 383 18.39 -0.19 -27.37
C SER A 383 18.97 -1.41 -28.09
N GLY A 384 18.40 -2.61 -27.90
CA GLY A 384 18.97 -3.87 -28.36
C GLY A 384 20.35 -4.23 -27.77
N LYS A 385 20.81 -3.53 -26.73
CA LYS A 385 22.12 -3.71 -26.09
C LYS A 385 22.01 -4.60 -24.84
N LYS A 386 23.14 -5.17 -24.44
CA LYS A 386 23.29 -5.88 -23.16
C LYS A 386 23.61 -4.90 -22.03
N VAL A 387 23.12 -5.18 -20.83
CA VAL A 387 23.49 -4.45 -19.61
C VAL A 387 24.98 -4.61 -19.32
N LYS A 388 25.60 -3.58 -18.75
CA LYS A 388 27.03 -3.57 -18.38
C LYS A 388 27.29 -3.83 -16.90
N VAL A 389 26.24 -3.76 -16.08
CA VAL A 389 26.30 -3.99 -14.64
C VAL A 389 25.17 -4.94 -14.21
N PRO A 390 25.34 -5.71 -13.12
CA PRO A 390 24.27 -6.52 -12.55
C PRO A 390 23.00 -5.71 -12.36
N THR A 391 21.88 -6.26 -12.83
CA THR A 391 20.61 -5.54 -12.93
C THR A 391 19.52 -6.41 -12.31
N PHE A 392 19.19 -6.07 -11.07
CA PHE A 392 18.28 -6.83 -10.21
C PHE A 392 16.84 -6.42 -10.47
N LEU A 393 15.99 -7.41 -10.74
CA LEU A 393 14.57 -7.23 -11.01
C LEU A 393 13.77 -7.85 -9.86
N VAL A 394 13.04 -7.03 -9.10
CA VAL A 394 12.30 -7.48 -7.91
C VAL A 394 10.83 -7.06 -8.01
N PRO A 395 9.96 -7.94 -8.54
CA PRO A 395 8.52 -7.69 -8.60
C PRO A 395 7.93 -7.38 -7.23
N ALA A 396 7.01 -6.42 -7.17
CA ALA A 396 6.35 -6.06 -5.91
C ALA A 396 5.40 -7.16 -5.45
N THR A 397 4.64 -7.77 -6.36
CA THR A 397 3.63 -8.78 -6.02
C THR A 397 3.73 -10.04 -6.86
N GLN A 398 3.07 -11.11 -6.41
CA GLN A 398 2.95 -12.34 -7.22
C GLN A 398 2.27 -12.06 -8.56
N LYS A 399 1.24 -11.22 -8.56
CA LYS A 399 0.59 -10.78 -9.80
C LYS A 399 1.60 -10.08 -10.73
N VAL A 400 2.41 -9.15 -10.23
CA VAL A 400 3.42 -8.48 -11.06
C VAL A 400 4.46 -9.47 -11.56
N TRP A 401 4.88 -10.43 -10.72
CA TRP A 401 5.79 -11.49 -11.15
C TRP A 401 5.20 -12.28 -12.32
N ILE A 402 3.93 -12.72 -12.24
CA ILE A 402 3.24 -13.39 -13.35
C ILE A 402 3.18 -12.49 -14.58
N ASP A 403 2.84 -11.21 -14.41
CA ASP A 403 2.74 -10.25 -15.50
C ASP A 403 4.08 -10.10 -16.25
N VAL A 404 5.22 -10.07 -15.54
CA VAL A 404 6.57 -10.01 -16.14
C VAL A 404 6.83 -11.20 -17.09
N TYR A 405 6.32 -12.39 -16.77
CA TYR A 405 6.51 -13.59 -17.59
C TYR A 405 5.42 -13.81 -18.64
N SER A 406 4.29 -13.12 -18.57
CA SER A 406 3.10 -13.42 -19.38
C SER A 406 2.59 -12.27 -20.24
N LEU A 407 2.79 -11.02 -19.83
CA LEU A 407 2.32 -9.87 -20.58
C LEU A 407 3.33 -9.51 -21.68
N PRO A 408 2.89 -9.40 -22.94
CA PRO A 408 3.74 -8.91 -24.02
C PRO A 408 4.00 -7.42 -23.85
N VAL A 409 5.22 -6.99 -24.12
CA VAL A 409 5.59 -5.57 -24.15
C VAL A 409 5.07 -4.94 -25.45
N PRO A 410 4.35 -3.81 -25.41
CA PRO A 410 3.88 -3.13 -26.62
C PRO A 410 5.04 -2.84 -27.58
N GLY A 411 4.86 -3.16 -28.86
CA GLY A 411 5.87 -2.95 -29.90
C GLY A 411 6.99 -4.01 -29.96
N SER A 412 6.98 -5.04 -29.09
CA SER A 412 8.04 -6.06 -29.03
C SER A 412 7.88 -7.23 -30.01
N GLY A 413 6.81 -7.26 -30.81
CA GLY A 413 6.46 -8.42 -31.62
C GLY A 413 5.98 -9.63 -30.79
N GLY A 414 5.45 -9.39 -29.58
CA GLY A 414 4.90 -10.43 -28.71
C GLY A 414 5.84 -10.93 -27.62
N LYS A 415 7.06 -10.38 -27.51
CA LYS A 415 7.98 -10.72 -26.41
C LYS A 415 7.47 -10.21 -25.08
N THR A 416 7.60 -11.04 -24.05
CA THR A 416 7.30 -10.68 -22.65
C THR A 416 8.43 -9.86 -22.04
N CYS A 417 8.18 -9.23 -20.88
CA CYS A 417 9.23 -8.52 -20.16
C CYS A 417 10.40 -9.45 -19.82
N SER A 418 10.12 -10.67 -19.33
CA SER A 418 11.15 -11.64 -18.97
C SER A 418 12.09 -12.00 -20.13
N GLN A 419 11.53 -12.19 -21.34
CA GLN A 419 12.32 -12.50 -22.54
C GLN A 419 13.23 -11.33 -22.91
N ILE A 420 12.72 -10.10 -22.85
CA ILE A 420 13.50 -8.90 -23.12
C ILE A 420 14.61 -8.72 -22.07
N PHE A 421 14.32 -8.99 -20.79
CA PHE A 421 15.31 -8.92 -19.71
C PHE A 421 16.43 -9.96 -19.86
N GLU A 422 16.10 -11.19 -20.21
CA GLU A 422 17.07 -12.24 -20.53
C GLU A 422 17.92 -11.87 -21.75
N GLU A 423 17.28 -11.36 -22.81
CA GLU A 423 17.96 -10.83 -23.99
C GLU A 423 18.84 -9.62 -23.69
N ALA A 424 18.53 -8.81 -22.68
CA ALA A 424 19.37 -7.72 -22.21
C ALA A 424 20.49 -8.20 -21.26
N GLY A 425 20.40 -9.41 -20.73
CA GLY A 425 21.35 -9.95 -19.76
C GLY A 425 21.12 -9.50 -18.32
N CYS A 426 19.89 -9.13 -17.97
CA CYS A 426 19.52 -8.83 -16.59
C CYS A 426 19.49 -10.12 -15.73
N ASP A 427 19.56 -9.95 -14.41
CA ASP A 427 19.33 -11.06 -13.48
C ASP A 427 17.87 -11.55 -13.58
N THR A 428 17.66 -12.86 -13.37
CA THR A 428 16.32 -13.45 -13.37
C THR A 428 15.42 -12.75 -12.34
N PRO A 429 14.18 -12.35 -12.69
CA PRO A 429 13.24 -11.76 -11.76
C PRO A 429 13.08 -12.56 -10.46
N ALA A 430 13.35 -11.88 -9.34
CA ALA A 430 13.34 -12.47 -8.01
C ALA A 430 11.92 -12.80 -7.52
N SER A 431 11.83 -13.53 -6.41
CA SER A 431 10.59 -13.69 -5.65
C SER A 431 10.02 -12.32 -5.25
N PRO A 432 8.70 -12.11 -5.19
CA PRO A 432 8.13 -10.82 -4.80
C PRO A 432 8.40 -10.49 -3.34
N ASN A 433 9.03 -9.35 -3.04
CA ASN A 433 9.27 -8.85 -1.68
C ASN A 433 9.82 -7.41 -1.71
N CYS A 434 9.92 -6.76 -0.54
CA CYS A 434 10.53 -5.43 -0.42
C CYS A 434 12.05 -5.42 -0.68
N GLY A 435 12.73 -6.55 -0.51
CA GLY A 435 14.13 -6.78 -0.86
C GLY A 435 15.11 -5.82 -0.20
N ALA A 436 16.07 -5.33 -0.98
CA ALA A 436 17.10 -4.42 -0.51
C ALA A 436 16.56 -3.06 -0.02
N CYS A 437 15.27 -2.74 -0.22
CA CYS A 437 14.68 -1.44 0.09
C CYS A 437 14.85 -1.03 1.58
N LEU A 438 14.85 -1.99 2.52
CA LEU A 438 14.92 -1.74 3.96
C LEU A 438 16.24 -2.21 4.61
N GLY A 439 17.19 -2.75 3.82
CA GLY A 439 18.51 -3.14 4.33
C GLY A 439 18.48 -4.27 5.36
N GLY A 440 17.57 -5.24 5.18
CA GLY A 440 17.32 -6.38 6.08
C GLY A 440 18.52 -7.33 6.30
N PRO A 441 18.26 -8.58 6.72
CA PRO A 441 19.29 -9.60 6.96
C PRO A 441 20.34 -9.69 5.85
N LYS A 442 21.57 -10.13 6.19
CA LYS A 442 22.71 -10.11 5.25
C LYS A 442 22.49 -10.92 3.97
N ASP A 443 21.61 -11.92 4.02
CA ASP A 443 21.23 -12.79 2.91
C ASP A 443 19.97 -12.31 2.15
N THR A 444 19.38 -11.17 2.52
CA THR A 444 18.30 -10.55 1.75
C THR A 444 18.75 -10.36 0.29
N TYR A 445 17.89 -10.79 -0.63
CA TYR A 445 18.19 -10.71 -2.06
C TYR A 445 18.56 -9.30 -2.48
N ALA A 446 19.64 -9.20 -3.27
CA ALA A 446 20.17 -7.94 -3.79
C ALA A 446 20.57 -6.92 -2.71
N ARG A 447 20.71 -7.29 -1.43
CA ARG A 447 21.30 -6.40 -0.40
C ARG A 447 22.69 -5.95 -0.85
N MET A 448 23.02 -4.69 -0.58
CA MET A 448 24.38 -4.18 -0.75
C MET A 448 25.20 -4.55 0.48
N ASN A 449 25.99 -5.62 0.37
CA ASN A 449 26.88 -6.08 1.44
C ASN A 449 28.23 -5.36 1.45
N GLU A 450 28.56 -4.64 0.39
CA GLU A 450 29.80 -3.89 0.18
C GLU A 450 29.48 -2.44 -0.22
N ALA A 451 30.49 -1.57 -0.18
CA ALA A 451 30.39 -0.20 -0.65
C ALA A 451 30.29 -0.17 -2.18
N GLN A 452 29.07 -0.08 -2.70
CA GLN A 452 28.76 -0.02 -4.13
C GLN A 452 27.94 1.23 -4.46
N VAL A 453 27.95 1.64 -5.72
CA VAL A 453 27.08 2.67 -6.28
C VAL A 453 25.94 2.00 -7.04
N CYS A 454 24.69 2.28 -6.64
CA CYS A 454 23.49 1.69 -7.21
C CYS A 454 22.54 2.77 -7.75
N VAL A 455 22.04 2.59 -8.97
CA VAL A 455 20.83 3.29 -9.43
C VAL A 455 19.62 2.44 -9.08
N SER A 456 18.64 3.01 -8.39
CA SER A 456 17.50 2.27 -7.83
C SER A 456 16.17 2.96 -8.06
N THR A 457 15.13 2.16 -8.32
CA THR A 457 13.75 2.62 -8.38
C THR A 457 13.03 2.66 -7.02
N THR A 458 13.74 2.39 -5.92
CA THR A 458 13.26 2.52 -4.53
C THR A 458 13.00 3.99 -4.13
N ASN A 459 12.49 4.22 -2.92
CA ASN A 459 12.10 5.54 -2.42
C ASN A 459 13.13 6.22 -1.49
N ARG A 460 14.16 5.51 -1.01
CA ARG A 460 15.11 6.03 -0.01
C ARG A 460 16.57 5.75 -0.38
N ASN A 461 17.44 6.75 -0.18
CA ASN A 461 18.88 6.68 -0.43
C ASN A 461 19.76 7.14 0.75
N PHE A 462 19.22 7.15 1.97
CA PHE A 462 19.99 7.45 3.17
C PHE A 462 21.16 6.48 3.38
N HIS A 463 22.16 6.87 4.18
CA HIS A 463 23.28 6.01 4.55
C HIS A 463 22.83 4.64 5.07
N GLY A 464 23.43 3.58 4.54
CA GLY A 464 23.13 2.20 4.95
C GLY A 464 21.77 1.67 4.51
N ARG A 465 20.97 2.42 3.74
CA ARG A 465 19.58 2.05 3.45
C ARG A 465 19.44 0.69 2.75
N MET A 466 20.35 0.37 1.82
CA MET A 466 20.38 -0.92 1.11
C MET A 466 21.33 -1.95 1.73
N GLY A 467 21.95 -1.64 2.88
CA GLY A 467 22.78 -2.57 3.63
C GLY A 467 24.10 -1.98 4.13
N HIS A 468 25.06 -1.75 3.23
CA HIS A 468 26.38 -1.21 3.59
C HIS A 468 26.31 0.30 3.81
N LYS A 469 26.92 0.79 4.90
CA LYS A 469 26.84 2.20 5.33
C LYS A 469 27.39 3.18 4.30
N ASP A 470 28.46 2.76 3.62
CA ASP A 470 29.14 3.55 2.58
C ASP A 470 28.57 3.30 1.17
N GLY A 471 27.47 2.54 1.07
CA GLY A 471 26.75 2.37 -0.19
C GLY A 471 26.11 3.68 -0.67
N GLN A 472 26.21 3.97 -1.95
CA GLN A 472 25.64 5.15 -2.59
C GLN A 472 24.46 4.75 -3.47
N ILE A 473 23.29 5.36 -3.24
CA ILE A 473 22.05 5.04 -3.95
C ILE A 473 21.55 6.29 -4.69
N TYR A 474 21.40 6.18 -6.00
CA TYR A 474 20.78 7.19 -6.85
C TYR A 474 19.34 6.76 -7.13
N LEU A 475 18.36 7.51 -6.66
CA LEU A 475 16.95 7.18 -6.90
C LEU A 475 16.54 7.69 -8.27
N ALA A 476 15.89 6.85 -9.07
CA ALA A 476 15.54 7.17 -10.44
C ALA A 476 14.25 6.47 -10.88
N SER A 477 13.66 6.91 -12.00
CA SER A 477 12.58 6.19 -12.67
C SER A 477 13.05 4.88 -13.30
N PRO A 478 12.16 3.90 -13.54
CA PRO A 478 12.49 2.68 -14.28
C PRO A 478 13.19 2.94 -15.63
N TYR A 479 12.80 3.99 -16.35
CA TYR A 479 13.47 4.39 -17.59
C TYR A 479 14.93 4.76 -17.35
N THR A 480 15.19 5.69 -16.43
CA THR A 480 16.55 6.14 -16.09
C THR A 480 17.40 4.99 -15.52
N ALA A 481 16.81 4.10 -14.71
CA ALA A 481 17.48 2.92 -14.18
C ALA A 481 17.90 1.95 -15.29
N ALA A 482 17.00 1.62 -16.22
CA ALA A 482 17.29 0.75 -17.36
C ALA A 482 18.35 1.35 -18.29
N ALA A 483 18.26 2.65 -18.59
CA ALA A 483 19.26 3.36 -19.39
C ALA A 483 20.65 3.29 -18.71
N SER A 484 20.69 3.49 -17.39
CA SER A 484 21.93 3.42 -16.61
C SER A 484 22.55 2.02 -16.63
N ALA A 485 21.72 0.97 -16.60
CA ALA A 485 22.19 -0.42 -16.71
C ALA A 485 22.91 -0.69 -18.04
N LEU A 486 22.45 -0.07 -19.14
CA LEU A 486 23.04 -0.22 -20.47
C LEU A 486 24.38 0.52 -20.63
N THR A 487 24.60 1.61 -19.89
CA THR A 487 25.81 2.43 -20.02
C THR A 487 26.89 2.07 -18.99
N GLY A 488 26.50 1.58 -17.81
CA GLY A 488 27.36 1.42 -16.63
C GLY A 488 27.61 2.73 -15.88
N TYR A 489 26.86 3.78 -16.21
CA TYR A 489 26.89 5.10 -15.60
C TYR A 489 25.46 5.59 -15.38
N VAL A 490 25.23 6.61 -14.56
CA VAL A 490 23.90 7.27 -14.54
C VAL A 490 23.63 7.83 -15.94
N ALA A 491 22.49 7.50 -16.55
CA ALA A 491 22.20 7.86 -17.93
C ALA A 491 20.81 8.48 -18.10
N ASP A 492 20.70 9.39 -19.08
CA ASP A 492 19.43 9.97 -19.48
C ASP A 492 18.68 9.00 -20.42
N PRO A 493 17.43 8.59 -20.09
CA PRO A 493 16.70 7.62 -20.89
C PRO A 493 16.33 8.12 -22.29
N ARG A 494 16.36 9.43 -22.55
CA ARG A 494 16.10 10.00 -23.88
C ARG A 494 17.13 9.59 -24.92
N GLU A 495 18.29 9.10 -24.52
CA GLU A 495 19.29 8.54 -25.44
C GLU A 495 18.85 7.20 -26.06
N PHE A 496 17.79 6.58 -25.52
CA PHE A 496 17.33 5.23 -25.90
C PHE A 496 15.86 5.16 -26.33
N LEU A 497 15.03 6.14 -25.95
CA LEU A 497 13.57 6.16 -26.18
C LEU A 497 13.13 7.04 -27.37
N GLN A 498 14.07 7.53 -28.20
CA GLN A 498 13.77 8.36 -29.37
C GLN A 498 13.33 7.56 -30.60
#